data_AF-U1Q023-F1
#
_entry.id   AF-U1Q023-F1
#
_cell.length_a   1.000
_cell.length_b   1.000
_cell.length_c   1.000
_cell.angle_alpha   90.00
_cell.angle_beta   90.00
_cell.angle_gamma   90.00
#
_symmetry.space_group_name_H-M   'P 1'
#
loop_
_entity.id
_entity.type
_entity.pdbx_description
1 polymer ?
#
loop_
_entity_poly.entity_id
_entity_poly.type
_entity_poly.pdbx_seq_one_letter_code
_entity_poly.pdbx_strand_id
1 'polypeptide(L)'
;MSVERALVLAAHEMSEPAGVELKRTTSQLALGWSLNSALTDLSERMPSRELNVLVRTIIIQSTAGGALASALHDIALALEDRKQLHREVRTAIIGSAFSAYLVPIIGLAAIILMNMMKPGVLDSMASSFIGRIILLAALLCFGIGALLMKLVSRVEV
;
A
#
# COMPACT_ATOMS: atom_id res chain seq x y z
N MET A 1 22.63 -15.27 -15.64
CA MET A 1 22.74 -14.71 -17.00
C MET A 1 21.35 -14.76 -17.63
N SER A 2 20.88 -13.70 -18.29
CA SER A 2 19.58 -13.75 -18.96
C SER A 2 19.63 -14.72 -20.15
N VAL A 3 18.51 -15.38 -20.45
CA VAL A 3 18.35 -16.28 -21.59
C VAL A 3 18.77 -15.60 -22.91
N GLU A 4 18.51 -14.29 -23.01
CA GLU A 4 18.91 -13.46 -24.15
C GLU A 4 20.43 -13.44 -24.38
N ARG A 5 21.24 -13.29 -23.33
CA ARG A 5 22.71 -13.28 -23.49
C ARG A 5 23.24 -14.65 -23.91
N ALA A 6 22.63 -15.73 -23.43
CA ALA A 6 22.98 -17.08 -23.85
C ALA A 6 22.65 -17.31 -25.34
N LEU A 7 21.52 -16.78 -25.81
CA LEU A 7 21.15 -16.82 -27.24
C LEU A 7 22.12 -16.01 -28.10
N VAL A 8 22.56 -14.83 -27.64
CA VAL A 8 23.56 -14.02 -28.36
C VAL A 8 24.90 -14.75 -28.48
N LEU A 9 25.34 -15.42 -27.41
CA LEU A 9 26.56 -16.22 -27.44
C LEU A 9 26.41 -17.41 -28.41
N ALA A 10 25.31 -18.16 -28.31
CA ALA A 10 25.03 -19.27 -29.22
C ALA A 10 24.97 -18.83 -30.69
N ALA A 11 24.38 -17.67 -30.96
CA ALA A 11 24.31 -17.09 -32.31
C ALA A 11 25.70 -16.78 -32.92
N HIS A 12 26.72 -16.58 -32.10
CA HIS A 12 28.10 -16.35 -32.56
C HIS A 12 28.90 -17.65 -32.72
N GLU A 13 28.61 -18.67 -31.92
CA GLU A 13 29.34 -19.96 -31.95
C GLU A 13 28.76 -20.98 -32.93
N MET A 14 27.47 -20.87 -33.29
CA MET A 14 26.82 -21.83 -34.19
C MET A 14 27.21 -21.61 -35.66
N SER A 15 27.46 -22.72 -36.36
CA SER A 15 27.67 -22.73 -37.81
C SER A 15 26.39 -22.46 -38.59
N GLU A 16 26.52 -22.05 -39.85
CA GLU A 16 25.36 -21.91 -40.75
C GLU A 16 24.72 -23.27 -41.06
N PRO A 17 23.38 -23.36 -41.20
CA PRO A 17 22.39 -22.27 -41.22
C PRO A 17 21.88 -21.82 -39.84
N ALA A 18 22.14 -22.57 -38.77
CA ALA A 18 21.57 -22.32 -37.44
C ALA A 18 22.02 -20.99 -36.82
N GLY A 19 23.27 -20.58 -37.04
CA GLY A 19 23.79 -19.29 -36.58
C GLY A 19 23.03 -18.08 -37.15
N VAL A 20 22.63 -18.13 -38.43
CA VAL A 20 21.86 -17.06 -39.09
C VAL A 20 20.47 -16.92 -38.46
N GLU A 21 19.82 -18.05 -38.23
CA GLU A 21 18.48 -18.11 -37.64
C GLU A 21 18.48 -17.65 -36.18
N LEU A 22 19.49 -18.03 -35.39
CA LEU A 22 19.69 -17.55 -34.01
C LEU A 22 19.99 -16.04 -33.97
N LYS A 23 20.81 -15.50 -34.90
CA LYS A 23 21.03 -14.05 -35.01
C LYS A 23 19.73 -13.30 -35.28
N ARG A 24 18.88 -13.83 -36.17
CA ARG A 24 17.52 -13.28 -36.39
C ARG A 24 16.69 -13.28 -35.11
N THR A 25 16.66 -14.38 -34.39
CA THR A 25 15.91 -14.48 -33.12
C THR A 25 16.43 -13.50 -32.07
N THR A 26 17.75 -13.34 -31.91
CA THR A 26 18.31 -12.34 -31.00
C THR A 26 17.98 -10.91 -31.41
N SER A 27 17.88 -10.64 -32.72
CA SER A 27 17.45 -9.35 -33.24
C SER A 27 15.97 -9.08 -32.96
N GLN A 28 15.09 -10.08 -33.08
CA GLN A 28 13.67 -9.97 -32.72
C GLN A 28 13.51 -9.64 -31.22
N LEU A 29 14.28 -10.28 -30.34
CA LEU A 29 14.30 -9.98 -28.91
C LEU A 29 14.76 -8.55 -28.63
N ALA A 30 15.81 -8.08 -29.31
CA ALA A 30 16.29 -6.70 -29.20
C ALA A 30 15.26 -5.66 -29.68
N LEU A 31 14.37 -6.05 -30.61
CA LEU A 31 13.25 -5.23 -31.09
C LEU A 31 12.01 -5.30 -30.17
N GLY A 32 12.11 -5.94 -29.01
CA GLY A 32 11.05 -6.01 -28.00
C GLY A 32 10.05 -7.15 -28.19
N TRP A 33 10.35 -8.14 -29.03
CA TRP A 33 9.51 -9.34 -29.12
C TRP A 33 9.59 -10.16 -27.84
N SER A 34 8.49 -10.81 -27.47
CA SER A 34 8.50 -11.72 -26.33
C SER A 34 9.40 -12.94 -26.60
N LEU A 35 10.06 -13.45 -25.55
CA LEU A 35 10.90 -14.65 -25.63
C LEU A 35 10.14 -15.84 -26.23
N ASN A 36 8.87 -15.99 -25.85
CA ASN A 36 7.99 -17.03 -26.36
C ASN A 36 7.76 -16.89 -27.88
N SER A 37 7.41 -15.68 -28.33
CA SER A 37 7.15 -15.39 -29.75
C SER A 37 8.39 -15.62 -30.62
N ALA A 38 9.56 -15.11 -30.19
CA ALA A 38 10.79 -15.21 -30.97
C ALA A 38 11.34 -16.64 -31.08
N LEU A 39 11.22 -17.44 -30.00
CA LEU A 39 11.64 -18.85 -30.02
C LEU A 39 10.64 -19.76 -30.77
N THR A 40 9.34 -19.42 -30.74
CA THR A 40 8.33 -20.13 -31.53
C THR A 40 8.55 -19.90 -33.03
N ASP A 41 8.76 -18.65 -33.45
CA ASP A 41 9.10 -18.31 -34.84
C ASP A 41 10.38 -19.02 -35.31
N LEU A 42 11.40 -19.13 -34.45
CA LEU A 42 12.60 -19.93 -34.75
C LEU A 42 12.28 -21.41 -35.02
N SER A 43 11.39 -22.00 -34.21
CA SER A 43 10.99 -23.40 -34.37
C SER A 43 10.13 -23.68 -35.61
N GLU A 44 9.38 -22.67 -36.08
CA GLU A 44 8.61 -22.74 -37.32
C GLU A 44 9.54 -22.66 -38.55
N ARG A 45 10.56 -21.80 -38.51
CA ARG A 45 11.56 -21.66 -39.58
C ARG A 45 12.53 -22.84 -39.65
N MET A 46 12.85 -23.46 -38.51
CA MET A 46 13.68 -24.66 -38.42
C MET A 46 12.92 -25.82 -37.74
N PRO A 47 12.02 -26.52 -38.45
CA PRO A 47 11.23 -27.60 -37.86
C PRO A 47 12.11 -28.82 -37.56
N SER A 48 12.62 -28.90 -36.33
CA SER A 48 13.28 -30.08 -35.74
C SER A 48 12.56 -30.48 -34.46
N ARG A 49 12.47 -31.80 -34.21
CA ARG A 49 11.85 -32.32 -32.99
C ARG A 49 12.63 -31.91 -31.75
N GLU A 50 13.95 -31.96 -31.82
CA GLU A 50 14.89 -31.61 -30.76
C GLU A 50 14.81 -30.12 -30.44
N LEU A 51 14.77 -29.27 -31.48
CA LEU A 51 14.62 -27.82 -31.29
C LEU A 51 13.26 -27.47 -30.66
N ASN A 52 12.18 -28.11 -31.08
CA ASN A 52 10.86 -27.90 -30.49
C ASN A 52 10.82 -28.25 -29.00
N VAL A 53 11.48 -29.34 -28.59
CA VAL A 53 11.60 -29.71 -27.18
C VAL A 53 12.42 -28.66 -26.43
N LEU A 54 13.58 -28.25 -26.98
CA LEU A 54 14.44 -27.23 -26.37
C LEU A 54 13.71 -25.90 -26.16
N VAL A 55 13.01 -25.40 -27.18
CA VAL A 55 12.23 -24.16 -27.13
C VAL A 55 11.18 -24.22 -26.03
N ARG A 56 10.40 -25.31 -25.96
CA ARG A 56 9.39 -25.50 -24.90
C ARG A 56 10.02 -25.52 -23.51
N THR A 57 11.14 -26.21 -23.34
CA THR A 57 11.86 -26.27 -22.05
C THR A 57 12.34 -24.88 -21.63
N ILE A 58 12.92 -24.10 -22.54
CA ILE A 58 13.39 -22.73 -22.26
C ILE A 58 12.23 -21.83 -21.85
N ILE A 59 11.10 -21.88 -22.57
CA ILE A 59 9.90 -21.08 -22.27
C ILE A 59 9.35 -21.41 -20.88
N ILE A 60 9.25 -22.70 -20.53
CA ILE A 60 8.78 -23.13 -19.21
C ILE A 60 9.73 -22.62 -18.12
N GLN A 61 11.04 -22.81 -18.29
CA GLN A 61 12.04 -22.42 -17.30
C GLN A 61 12.13 -20.88 -17.14
N SER A 62 11.96 -20.12 -18.23
CA SER A 62 11.93 -18.66 -18.18
C SER A 62 10.68 -18.13 -17.50
N THR A 63 9.54 -18.82 -17.66
CA THR A 63 8.27 -18.43 -17.03
C THR A 63 8.34 -18.59 -15.51
N ALA A 64 8.94 -19.68 -15.02
CA ALA A 64 9.15 -19.88 -13.58
C ALA A 64 10.06 -18.79 -12.96
N GLY A 65 11.10 -18.36 -13.67
CA GLY A 65 11.96 -17.26 -13.23
C GLY A 65 11.30 -15.88 -13.32
N GLY A 66 10.51 -15.64 -14.38
CA GLY A 66 9.75 -14.39 -14.55
C GLY A 66 8.61 -14.23 -13.55
N ALA A 67 7.95 -15.34 -13.18
CA ALA A 67 6.87 -15.34 -12.20
C ALA A 67 7.33 -14.87 -10.81
N LEU A 68 8.57 -15.21 -10.41
CA LEU A 68 9.19 -14.68 -9.18
C LEU A 68 9.44 -13.18 -9.26
N ALA A 69 9.97 -12.69 -10.38
CA ALA A 69 10.18 -11.26 -10.59
C ALA A 69 8.86 -10.49 -10.56
N SER A 70 7.80 -11.01 -11.19
CA SER A 70 6.44 -10.46 -11.11
C SER A 70 5.88 -10.49 -9.69
N ALA A 71 5.95 -11.63 -8.99
CA ALA A 71 5.45 -11.71 -7.61
C ALA A 71 6.18 -10.75 -6.66
N LEU A 72 7.50 -10.58 -6.81
CA LEU A 72 8.26 -9.59 -6.04
C LEU A 72 7.87 -8.15 -6.40
N HIS A 73 7.57 -7.87 -7.68
CA HIS A 73 7.06 -6.58 -8.11
C HIS A 73 5.69 -6.28 -7.50
N ASP A 74 4.78 -7.25 -7.52
CA ASP A 74 3.44 -7.13 -6.94
C ASP A 74 3.51 -6.89 -5.42
N ILE A 75 4.39 -7.62 -4.71
CA ILE A 75 4.64 -7.40 -3.29
C ILE A 75 5.21 -6.00 -3.02
N ALA A 76 6.12 -5.53 -3.88
CA ALA A 76 6.69 -4.19 -3.74
C ALA A 76 5.63 -3.09 -3.91
N LEU A 77 4.74 -3.23 -4.91
CA LEU A 77 3.61 -2.32 -5.10
C LEU A 77 2.66 -2.34 -3.89
N ALA A 78 2.27 -3.53 -3.42
CA ALA A 78 1.41 -3.67 -2.25
C ALA A 78 2.03 -3.05 -0.97
N LEU A 79 3.36 -3.10 -0.84
CA LEU A 79 4.06 -2.49 0.29
C LEU A 79 4.06 -0.95 0.20
N GLU A 80 4.23 -0.40 -1.01
CA GLU A 80 4.15 1.05 -1.24
C GLU A 80 2.72 1.57 -0.96
N ASP A 81 1.69 0.86 -1.45
CA ASP A 81 0.28 1.16 -1.17
C ASP A 81 0.01 1.14 0.34
N ARG A 82 0.48 0.11 1.04
CA ARG A 82 0.33 0.01 2.50
C ARG A 82 1.02 1.17 3.24
N LYS A 83 2.19 1.61 2.77
CA LYS A 83 2.92 2.74 3.34
C LYS A 83 2.18 4.06 3.10
N GLN A 84 1.57 4.22 1.93
CA GLN A 84 0.74 5.39 1.64
C GLN A 84 -0.51 5.42 2.52
N LEU A 85 -1.23 4.29 2.64
CA LEU A 85 -2.37 4.15 3.56
C LEU A 85 -1.98 4.49 5.01
N HIS A 86 -0.85 3.99 5.51
CA HIS A 86 -0.36 4.34 6.84
C HIS A 86 -0.09 5.85 7.01
N ARG A 87 0.42 6.53 5.97
CA ARG A 87 0.64 7.98 6.00
C ARG A 87 -0.67 8.76 6.00
N GLU A 88 -1.64 8.35 5.19
CA GLU A 88 -2.97 8.96 5.12
C GLU A 88 -3.71 8.78 6.45
N VAL A 89 -3.76 7.56 6.99
CA VAL A 89 -4.34 7.25 8.30
C VAL A 89 -3.67 8.06 9.40
N ARG A 90 -2.33 8.11 9.44
CA ARG A 90 -1.60 8.92 10.44
C ARG A 90 -1.96 10.41 10.35
N THR A 91 -2.10 10.95 9.14
CA THR A 91 -2.43 12.36 8.94
C THR A 91 -3.88 12.65 9.35
N ALA A 92 -4.81 11.77 8.99
CA ALA A 92 -6.23 11.86 9.40
C ALA A 92 -6.39 11.78 10.93
N ILE A 93 -5.65 10.88 11.59
CA ILE A 93 -5.67 10.71 13.05
C ILE A 93 -5.14 11.96 13.76
N ILE A 94 -4.11 12.63 13.24
CA ILE A 94 -3.59 13.86 13.88
C ILE A 94 -4.67 14.96 13.92
N GLY A 95 -5.47 15.10 12.86
CA GLY A 95 -6.58 16.06 12.83
C GLY A 95 -7.73 15.70 13.78
N SER A 96 -8.10 14.42 13.84
CA SER A 96 -9.18 13.94 14.71
C SER A 96 -8.78 13.99 16.20
N ALA A 97 -7.55 13.61 16.54
CA ALA A 97 -7.00 13.71 17.88
C ALA A 97 -6.94 15.16 18.36
N PHE A 98 -6.49 16.09 17.52
CA PHE A 98 -6.46 17.52 17.86
C PHE A 98 -7.86 18.04 18.21
N SER A 99 -8.88 17.67 17.42
CA SER A 99 -10.27 18.06 17.66
C SER A 99 -10.84 17.42 18.94
N ALA A 100 -10.46 16.17 19.24
CA ALA A 100 -10.86 15.46 20.45
C ALA A 100 -10.33 16.11 21.73
N TYR A 101 -9.14 16.72 21.71
CA TYR A 101 -8.60 17.46 22.87
C TYR A 101 -9.13 18.89 22.97
N LEU A 102 -9.46 19.54 21.84
CA LEU A 102 -9.91 20.92 21.81
C LEU A 102 -11.27 21.12 22.51
N VAL A 103 -12.23 20.21 22.28
CA VAL A 103 -13.60 20.34 22.81
C VAL A 103 -13.65 20.32 24.35
N PRO A 104 -13.00 19.36 25.06
CA PRO A 104 -12.91 19.40 26.51
C PRO A 104 -12.26 20.67 27.04
N ILE A 105 -11.21 21.16 26.38
CA ILE A 105 -10.50 22.38 26.76
C ILE A 105 -11.44 23.59 26.67
N ILE A 106 -12.19 23.74 25.58
CA ILE A 106 -13.14 24.84 25.40
C ILE A 106 -14.23 24.81 26.46
N GLY A 107 -14.82 23.65 26.77
CA GLY A 107 -15.87 23.60 27.79
C GLY A 107 -15.35 23.85 29.21
N LEU A 108 -14.15 23.37 29.56
CA LEU A 108 -13.50 23.74 30.82
C LEU A 108 -13.20 25.24 30.89
N ALA A 109 -12.66 25.82 29.80
CA ALA A 109 -12.38 27.24 29.72
C ALA A 109 -13.66 28.09 29.87
N ALA A 110 -14.78 27.66 29.27
CA ALA A 110 -16.07 28.32 29.40
C ALA A 110 -16.58 28.33 30.84
N ILE A 111 -16.42 27.23 31.59
CA ILE A 111 -16.79 27.16 33.01
C ILE A 111 -15.94 28.13 33.85
N ILE A 112 -14.63 28.18 33.60
CA ILE A 112 -13.72 29.11 34.29
C ILE A 112 -14.10 30.56 33.99
N LEU A 113 -14.34 30.88 32.71
CA LEU A 113 -14.67 32.22 32.26
C LEU A 113 -16.02 32.69 32.82
N MET A 114 -17.01 31.79 32.87
CA MET A 114 -18.29 32.05 33.50
C MET A 114 -18.14 32.39 34.99
N ASN A 115 -17.29 31.65 35.70
CA ASN A 115 -17.01 31.92 37.12
C ASN A 115 -16.25 33.24 37.33
N MET A 116 -15.37 33.64 36.40
CA MET A 116 -14.70 34.94 36.46
C MET A 116 -15.67 36.11 36.21
N MET A 117 -16.61 35.96 35.27
CA MET A 117 -17.58 37.01 34.95
C MET A 117 -18.61 37.21 36.06
N LYS A 118 -19.07 36.11 36.69
CA LYS A 118 -19.99 36.14 37.81
C LYS A 118 -19.51 35.17 38.90
N PRO A 119 -18.65 35.64 39.83
CA PRO A 119 -18.16 34.80 40.90
C PRO A 119 -19.32 34.31 41.77
N GLY A 120 -19.33 33.00 42.05
CA GLY A 120 -20.36 32.36 42.87
C GLY A 120 -21.58 31.84 42.09
N VAL A 121 -21.58 31.88 40.74
CA VAL A 121 -22.64 31.22 39.94
C VAL A 121 -22.65 29.71 40.17
N LEU A 122 -21.47 29.07 40.21
CA LEU A 122 -21.36 27.65 40.52
C LEU A 122 -21.88 27.32 41.93
N ASP A 123 -21.53 28.14 42.92
CA ASP A 123 -21.99 27.97 44.30
C ASP A 123 -23.51 28.19 44.44
N SER A 124 -24.05 29.18 43.72
CA SER A 124 -25.49 29.45 43.69
C SER A 124 -26.28 28.36 42.95
N MET A 125 -25.68 27.68 41.97
CA MET A 125 -26.29 26.52 41.33
C MET A 125 -26.16 25.26 42.20
N ALA A 126 -25.05 25.09 42.92
CA ALA A 126 -24.83 23.94 43.79
C ALA A 126 -25.68 23.93 45.07
N SER A 127 -26.16 25.11 45.50
CA SER A 127 -27.02 25.29 46.67
C SER A 127 -28.50 24.98 46.40
N SER A 128 -28.98 25.18 45.16
CA SER A 128 -30.35 24.86 44.75
C SER A 128 -30.50 23.38 44.34
N PHE A 129 -31.58 22.73 44.77
CA PHE A 129 -31.88 21.33 44.44
C PHE A 129 -31.95 21.11 42.91
N ILE A 130 -32.56 22.06 42.19
CA ILE A 130 -32.64 22.02 40.71
C ILE A 130 -31.26 22.19 40.08
N GLY A 131 -30.42 23.07 40.62
CA GLY A 131 -29.10 23.35 40.07
C GLY A 131 -28.13 22.18 40.25
N ARG A 132 -28.26 21.43 41.36
CA ARG A 132 -27.48 20.22 41.60
C ARG A 132 -27.79 19.10 40.60
N ILE A 133 -29.05 18.95 40.18
CA ILE A 133 -29.44 18.00 39.12
C ILE A 133 -28.84 18.41 37.77
N ILE A 134 -28.90 19.69 37.42
CA ILE A 134 -28.33 20.22 36.17
C ILE A 134 -26.82 20.02 36.13
N LEU A 135 -26.12 20.28 37.23
CA LEU A 135 -24.67 20.06 37.35
C LEU A 135 -24.30 18.58 37.18
N LEU A 136 -25.07 17.66 37.78
CA LEU A 136 -24.87 16.22 37.60
C LEU A 136 -25.10 15.78 36.16
N ALA A 137 -26.15 16.26 35.51
CA ALA A 137 -26.43 15.97 34.10
C ALA A 137 -25.34 16.52 33.17
N ALA A 138 -24.87 17.74 33.43
CA ALA A 138 -23.76 18.35 32.69
C ALA A 138 -22.47 17.54 32.86
N LEU A 139 -22.13 17.13 34.09
CA LEU A 139 -20.95 16.31 34.38
C LEU A 139 -21.01 14.97 33.65
N LEU A 140 -22.16 14.29 33.68
CA LEU A 140 -22.36 13.02 32.97
C LEU A 140 -22.22 13.18 31.46
N CYS A 141 -22.84 14.23 30.90
CA CYS A 141 -22.75 14.52 29.46
C CYS A 141 -21.30 14.79 29.04
N PHE A 142 -20.56 15.57 29.82
CA PHE A 142 -19.14 15.85 29.59
C PHE A 142 -18.28 14.59 29.71
N GLY A 143 -18.56 13.74 30.70
CA GLY A 143 -17.86 12.47 30.90
C GLY A 143 -18.08 11.48 29.75
N ILE A 144 -19.32 11.35 29.28
CA ILE A 144 -19.66 10.51 28.12
C ILE A 144 -18.99 11.05 26.86
N GLY A 145 -19.04 12.37 26.62
CA GLY A 145 -18.37 13.00 25.48
C GLY A 145 -16.85 12.73 25.48
N ALA A 146 -16.19 12.89 26.62
CA ALA A 146 -14.77 12.61 26.77
C ALA A 146 -14.43 11.12 26.57
N LEU A 147 -15.28 10.20 27.03
CA LEU A 147 -15.10 8.76 26.82
C LEU A 147 -15.27 8.36 25.35
N LEU A 148 -16.30 8.87 24.67
CA LEU A 148 -16.51 8.62 23.23
C LEU A 148 -15.34 9.14 22.41
N MET A 149 -14.83 10.34 22.73
CA MET A 149 -13.63 10.89 22.09
C MET A 149 -12.38 10.03 22.33
N LYS A 150 -12.19 9.54 23.56
CA LYS A 150 -11.09 8.59 23.87
C LYS A 150 -11.23 7.27 23.13
N LEU A 151 -12.44 6.72 23.00
CA LEU A 151 -12.67 5.46 22.30
C LEU A 151 -12.34 5.59 20.82
N VAL A 152 -12.85 6.63 20.15
CA VAL A 152 -12.54 6.91 18.74
C VAL A 152 -11.05 7.15 18.53
N SER A 153 -10.37 7.82 19.46
CA SER A 153 -8.92 8.07 19.36
C SER A 153 -8.04 6.84 19.67
N ARG A 154 -8.54 5.82 20.38
CA ARG A 154 -7.72 4.69 20.85
C ARG A 154 -7.88 3.41 20.00
N VAL A 155 -8.89 3.35 19.13
CA VAL A 155 -9.22 2.12 18.37
C VAL A 155 -8.22 1.80 17.24
N GLU A 156 -7.28 2.69 16.90
CA GLU A 156 -6.30 2.43 15.82
C GLU A 156 -4.84 2.65 16.26
N VAL A 157 -4.46 2.09 17.41
CA VAL A 157 -3.05 1.82 17.77
C VAL A 157 -2.78 0.33 17.78
#